data_AF-A0A2A6M0M5-F1
#
_entry.id   AF-A0A2A6M0M5-F1
#
_cell.length_a   1.000
_cell.length_b   1.000
_cell.length_c   1.000
_cell.angle_alpha   90.00
_cell.angle_beta   90.00
_cell.angle_gamma   90.00
#
_symmetry.space_group_name_H-M   'P 1'
#
loop_
_entity.id
_entity.type
_entity.pdbx_description
1 polymer ?
#
loop_
_entity_poly.entity_id
_entity_poly.type
_entity_poly.pdbx_seq_one_letter_code
_entity_poly.pdbx_strand_id
1 'polypeptide(L)'
;MKESHAISRPQRDADYSGRQADCIAALRPAVADLAAASQESIVAAIGGEMTGDLVALAHRAEEAGWSFKEASAAIESLAREYEGAKGAIFD
;
A
#
# COMPACT_ATOMS: atom_id res chain seq x y z
N MET A 1 3.31 -17.79 11.12
CA MET A 1 2.48 -16.68 11.60
C MET A 1 2.66 -15.57 10.58
N LYS A 2 1.60 -15.09 9.92
CA LYS A 2 1.74 -13.93 9.02
C LYS A 2 1.96 -12.72 9.91
N GLU A 3 3.20 -12.24 9.97
CA GLU A 3 3.55 -11.03 10.70
C GLU A 3 2.73 -9.90 10.12
N SER A 4 1.68 -9.50 10.84
CA SER A 4 0.84 -8.38 10.43
C SER A 4 1.71 -7.14 10.59
N HIS A 5 2.34 -6.69 9.50
CA HIS A 5 3.13 -5.47 9.53
C HIS A 5 2.26 -4.35 10.10
N ALA A 6 2.68 -3.82 11.25
CA ALA A 6 1.99 -2.72 11.90
C ALA A 6 2.09 -1.49 10.99
N ILE A 7 0.95 -0.96 10.56
CA ILE A 7 0.91 0.26 9.77
C ILE A 7 1.18 1.42 10.73
N SER A 8 2.27 2.14 10.47
CA SER A 8 2.62 3.34 11.24
C SER A 8 1.50 4.38 11.12
N ARG A 9 1.04 4.93 12.24
CA ARG A 9 0.05 6.01 12.27
C ARG A 9 0.61 7.31 11.64
N PRO A 10 -0.26 8.20 11.12
CA PRO A 10 0.18 9.51 10.61
C PRO A 10 0.85 10.35 11.70
N GLN A 11 1.73 11.27 11.28
CA GLN A 11 2.36 12.22 12.21
C GLN A 11 1.34 13.19 12.83
N ARG A 12 0.31 13.55 12.07
CA ARG A 12 -0.79 14.43 12.48
C ARG A 12 -2.10 13.98 11.83
N ASP A 13 -3.19 14.12 12.56
CA ASP A 13 -4.54 13.85 12.05
C ASP A 13 -4.96 14.83 10.94
N ALA A 14 -4.47 16.07 10.98
CA ALA A 14 -4.72 17.07 9.95
C ALA A 14 -3.82 16.88 8.72
N ASP A 15 -4.26 17.37 7.56
CA ASP A 15 -3.43 17.44 6.35
C ASP A 15 -2.11 18.18 6.61
N TYR A 16 -1.00 17.59 6.17
CA TYR A 16 0.32 18.18 6.24
C TYR A 16 1.14 17.86 4.98
N SER A 17 2.10 18.73 4.65
CA SER A 17 3.00 18.50 3.52
C SER A 17 3.80 17.23 3.73
N GLY A 18 3.61 16.24 2.85
CA GLY A 18 4.26 14.93 2.95
C GLY A 18 3.38 13.80 3.47
N ARG A 19 2.14 14.07 3.90
CA ARG A 19 1.21 13.05 4.45
C ARG A 19 1.01 11.84 3.53
N GLN A 20 0.88 12.07 2.23
CA GLN A 20 0.79 11.00 1.23
C GLN A 20 2.08 10.15 1.17
N ALA A 21 3.26 10.78 1.28
CA ALA A 21 4.54 10.06 1.25
C ALA A 21 4.76 9.23 2.52
N ASP A 22 4.35 9.75 3.68
CA ASP A 22 4.35 8.96 4.93
C ASP A 22 3.37 7.79 4.86
N CYS A 23 2.18 7.99 4.29
CA CYS A 23 1.21 6.92 4.08
C CYS A 23 1.80 5.80 3.20
N ILE A 24 2.46 6.18 2.10
CA ILE A 24 3.20 5.25 1.23
C ILE A 24 4.28 4.51 2.04
N ALA A 25 5.10 5.21 2.82
CA ALA A 25 6.15 4.59 3.62
C ALA A 25 5.58 3.62 4.68
N ALA A 26 4.45 3.96 5.30
CA ALA A 26 3.76 3.12 6.28
C ALA A 26 3.15 1.86 5.66
N LEU A 27 2.60 1.97 4.44
CA LEU A 27 1.97 0.87 3.71
C LEU A 27 2.96 -0.01 2.94
N ARG A 28 4.12 0.53 2.57
CA ARG A 28 5.15 -0.16 1.79
C ARG A 28 5.45 -1.58 2.28
N PRO A 29 5.75 -1.85 3.55
CA PRO A 29 6.08 -3.22 3.97
C PRO A 29 4.88 -4.18 3.87
N ALA A 30 3.67 -3.70 4.11
CA ALA A 30 2.46 -4.51 4.02
C ALA A 30 2.07 -4.80 2.55
N VAL A 31 2.27 -3.84 1.64
CA VAL A 31 2.11 -4.07 0.20
C VAL A 31 3.20 -5.01 -0.32
N ALA A 32 4.44 -4.91 0.17
CA ALA A 32 5.52 -5.84 -0.19
C ALA A 32 5.18 -7.30 0.15
N ASP A 33 4.66 -7.53 1.37
CA ASP A 33 4.23 -8.85 1.82
C ASP A 33 3.07 -9.37 0.96
N LEU A 34 2.09 -8.51 0.67
CA LEU A 34 0.98 -8.85 -0.22
C LEU A 34 1.47 -9.15 -1.64
N ALA A 35 2.45 -8.41 -2.16
CA ALA A 35 3.05 -8.66 -3.47
C ALA A 35 3.77 -10.01 -3.53
N ALA A 36 4.44 -10.39 -2.44
CA ALA A 36 5.08 -11.69 -2.31
C ALA A 36 4.06 -12.84 -2.18
N ALA A 37 2.92 -12.60 -1.53
CA ALA A 37 1.86 -13.59 -1.36
C ALA A 37 0.93 -13.71 -2.57
N SER A 38 0.66 -12.60 -3.28
CA SER A 38 -0.38 -12.50 -4.32
C SER A 38 -0.02 -11.42 -5.34
N GLN A 39 0.76 -11.83 -6.35
CA GLN A 39 1.12 -10.95 -7.46
C GLN A 39 -0.12 -10.47 -8.25
N GLU A 40 -1.17 -11.30 -8.38
CA GLU A 40 -2.42 -10.91 -9.05
C GLU A 40 -3.07 -9.68 -8.41
N SER A 41 -3.06 -9.60 -7.07
CA SER A 41 -3.59 -8.43 -6.35
C SER A 41 -2.83 -7.16 -6.75
N ILE A 42 -1.50 -7.22 -6.86
CA ILE A 42 -0.68 -6.07 -7.27
C ILE A 42 -0.98 -5.65 -8.71
N VAL A 43 -1.10 -6.60 -9.63
CA VAL A 43 -1.43 -6.32 -11.04
C VAL A 43 -2.81 -5.68 -11.16
N ALA A 44 -3.80 -6.19 -10.42
CA ALA A 44 -5.13 -5.60 -10.35
C ALA A 44 -5.09 -4.16 -9.85
N ALA A 45 -4.33 -3.87 -8.78
CA ALA A 45 -4.17 -2.52 -8.24
C ALA A 45 -3.64 -1.53 -9.28
N ILE A 46 -2.68 -1.95 -10.12
CA ILE A 46 -2.12 -1.12 -11.19
C ILE A 46 -3.19 -0.78 -12.23
N GLY A 47 -4.07 -1.73 -12.53
CA GLY A 47 -5.24 -1.55 -13.39
C GLY A 47 -6.38 -0.73 -12.76
N GLY A 48 -6.21 -0.26 -11.51
CA GLY A 48 -7.23 0.48 -10.76
C GLY A 48 -8.25 -0.42 -10.05
N GLU A 49 -7.99 -1.73 -9.97
CA GLU A 49 -8.86 -2.68 -9.30
C GLU A 49 -8.31 -3.04 -7.91
N MET A 50 -9.02 -2.62 -6.86
CA MET A 50 -8.71 -3.01 -5.49
C MET A 50 -9.34 -4.37 -5.16
N THR A 51 -8.52 -5.42 -5.20
CA THR A 51 -8.88 -6.75 -4.70
C THR A 51 -9.17 -6.73 -3.19
N GLY A 52 -9.87 -7.76 -2.69
CA GLY A 52 -10.25 -7.87 -1.28
C GLY A 52 -9.08 -7.71 -0.31
N ASP A 53 -7.89 -8.23 -0.64
CA ASP A 53 -6.69 -8.09 0.18
C ASP A 53 -6.18 -6.63 0.27
N LEU A 54 -6.27 -5.88 -0.84
CA LEU A 54 -5.90 -4.47 -0.87
C LEU A 54 -6.92 -3.60 -0.13
N VAL A 55 -8.21 -3.92 -0.25
CA VAL A 55 -9.28 -3.28 0.53
C VAL A 55 -9.07 -3.53 2.02
N ALA A 56 -8.76 -4.77 2.41
CA ALA A 56 -8.45 -5.11 3.79
C ALA A 56 -7.19 -4.39 4.29
N LEU A 57 -6.20 -4.17 3.42
CA LEU A 57 -5.03 -3.37 3.76
C LEU A 57 -5.38 -1.88 3.96
N ALA A 58 -6.20 -1.30 3.10
CA ALA A 58 -6.66 0.07 3.22
C ALA A 58 -7.47 0.29 4.51
N HIS A 59 -8.36 -0.64 4.88
CA HIS A 59 -9.06 -0.58 6.16
C HIS A 59 -8.14 -0.65 7.37
N ARG A 60 -7.10 -1.50 7.34
CA ARG A 60 -6.09 -1.51 8.40
C ARG A 60 -5.35 -0.18 8.53
N ALA A 61 -5.14 0.52 7.41
CA ALA A 61 -4.56 1.86 7.43
C ALA A 61 -5.52 2.87 8.08
N GLU A 62 -6.82 2.74 7.83
CA GLU A 62 -7.85 3.55 8.50
C GLU A 62 -7.86 3.34 10.01
N GLU A 63 -7.74 2.10 10.48
CA GLU A 63 -7.63 1.79 11.90
C GLU A 63 -6.37 2.42 12.54
N ALA A 64 -5.31 2.62 11.75
CA ALA A 64 -4.10 3.33 12.19
C ALA A 64 -4.22 4.86 12.14
N GLY A 65 -5.28 5.41 11.53
CA GLY A 65 -5.55 6.85 11.43
C GLY A 65 -5.35 7.46 10.03
N TRP A 66 -5.06 6.66 9.01
CA TRP A 66 -5.02 7.13 7.61
C TRP A 66 -6.43 7.22 7.02
N SER A 67 -6.63 7.97 5.93
CA SER A 67 -7.90 7.89 5.21
C SER A 67 -7.86 6.75 4.20
N PHE A 68 -8.98 6.06 3.98
CA PHE A 68 -9.08 5.02 2.94
C PHE A 68 -8.56 5.51 1.58
N LYS A 69 -8.97 6.72 1.18
CA LYS A 69 -8.59 7.31 -0.11
C LYS A 69 -7.07 7.47 -0.27
N GLU A 70 -6.39 7.88 0.80
CA GLU A 70 -4.92 8.04 0.78
C GLU A 70 -4.23 6.69 0.78
N ALA A 71 -4.77 5.74 1.54
CA ALA A 71 -4.27 4.38 1.58
C ALA A 71 -4.42 3.71 0.21
N SER A 72 -5.57 3.83 -0.46
CA SER A 72 -5.78 3.36 -1.82
C SER A 72 -4.76 3.96 -2.80
N ALA A 73 -4.62 5.30 -2.81
CA ALA A 73 -3.67 5.97 -3.70
C ALA A 73 -2.21 5.57 -3.42
N ALA A 74 -1.87 5.36 -2.14
CA ALA A 74 -0.56 4.86 -1.73
C ALA A 74 -0.32 3.42 -2.20
N ILE A 75 -1.30 2.54 -2.03
CA ILE A 75 -1.26 1.15 -2.47
C ILE A 75 -1.10 1.07 -3.99
N GLU A 76 -1.86 1.85 -4.76
CA GLU A 76 -1.73 1.92 -6.22
C GLU A 76 -0.33 2.39 -6.66
N SER A 77 0.21 3.40 -5.98
CA SER A 77 1.56 3.93 -6.25
C SER A 77 2.61 2.85 -5.97
N LEU A 78 2.53 2.19 -4.82
CA LEU A 78 3.42 1.09 -4.43
C LEU A 78 3.31 -0.08 -5.40
N ALA A 79 2.11 -0.45 -5.81
CA ALA A 79 1.90 -1.54 -6.75
C ALA A 79 2.62 -1.28 -8.09
N ARG A 80 2.52 -0.06 -8.62
CA ARG A 80 3.25 0.38 -9.81
C ARG A 80 4.77 0.36 -9.59
N GLU A 81 5.25 0.79 -8.42
CA GLU A 81 6.67 0.68 -8.07
C GLU A 81 7.15 -0.78 -8.06
N TYR A 82 6.38 -1.71 -7.48
CA TYR A 82 6.74 -3.12 -7.41
C TYR A 82 6.78 -3.80 -8.77
N GLU A 83 5.82 -3.48 -9.66
CA GLU A 83 5.82 -4.01 -11.02
C GLU A 83 6.98 -3.43 -11.83
N GLY A 84 7.16 -2.11 -11.82
CA GLY A 84 8.28 -1.46 -12.52
C GLY A 84 9.66 -1.93 -12.02
N ALA A 85 9.83 -2.12 -10.71
CA ALA A 85 11.06 -2.68 -10.15
C ALA A 85 11.31 -4.12 -10.57
N LYS A 86 10.25 -4.92 -10.76
CA LYS A 86 10.35 -6.29 -11.27
C LYS A 86 10.69 -6.30 -12.75
N GLY A 87 10.07 -5.44 -13.56
CA GLY A 87 10.37 -5.29 -14.99
C GLY A 87 11.83 -4.90 -15.27
N ALA A 88 12.44 -4.09 -14.40
CA ALA A 88 13.83 -3.65 -14.54
C ALA A 88 14.89 -4.73 -14.27
N ILE A 89 14.51 -5.87 -13.67
CA ILE A 89 15.45 -6.98 -13.35
C ILE A 89 15.58 -7.97 -14.53
N PHE A 90 14.70 -7.87 -15.54
CA PHE A 90 14.65 -8.78 -16.68
C PHE A 90 15.15 -8.18 -18.01
N ASP A 91 15.83 -7.03 -17.99
CA ASP A 91 16.58 -6.46 -19.13
C ASP A 91 18.08 -6.75 -19.00
#